data_AF-A0A239SEI0-F1
#
_entry.id   AF-A0A239SEI0-F1
#
_cell.length_a   1.000
_cell.length_b   1.000
_cell.length_c   1.000
_cell.angle_alpha   90.00
_cell.angle_beta   90.00
_cell.angle_gamma   90.00
#
_symmetry.space_group_name_H-M   'P 1'
#
loop_
_entity.id
_entity.type
_entity.pdbx_description
1 polymer ?
#
loop_
_entity_poly.entity_id
_entity_poly.type
_entity_poly.pdbx_seq_one_letter_code
_entity_poly.pdbx_strand_id
1 'polypeptide(L)'
;MRTIDRPPRKRHGRHGGQSLQGQRGFTYVGLLILVAVLGLVGAMTIRVGALRQRAAREVQLMEIGAQFSDALRAYADATPAGQLRQPPNLAALLLDPRFPTPHRYLRKIFADPITGSTDWGITYVTTGKGVLEVYSRSSATPLKTAHFDEQFGTFSGTTHYYDWRFSAATATPDVMPSIPTPDPASGPGATPPSPTPF
;
A
#
# COMPACT_ATOMS: atom_id res chain seq x y z
N MET A 1 93.99 42.56 -61.79
CA MET A 1 92.53 42.76 -61.90
C MET A 1 91.87 42.29 -60.61
N ARG A 2 91.37 43.26 -59.82
CA ARG A 2 90.32 43.19 -58.78
C ARG A 2 90.37 42.13 -57.66
N THR A 3 90.89 42.58 -56.53
CA THR A 3 90.34 42.46 -55.16
C THR A 3 88.84 42.21 -55.10
N ILE A 4 88.41 41.18 -54.36
CA ILE A 4 87.15 41.21 -53.58
C ILE A 4 87.39 40.44 -52.27
N ASP A 5 87.62 41.22 -51.22
CA ASP A 5 87.47 40.89 -49.82
C ASP A 5 85.97 40.67 -49.50
N ARG A 6 85.63 39.66 -48.70
CA ARG A 6 84.23 39.39 -48.29
C ARG A 6 84.20 39.17 -46.77
N PRO A 7 83.48 40.00 -46.00
CA PRO A 7 83.46 39.93 -44.55
C PRO A 7 82.55 38.79 -44.02
N PRO A 8 82.74 38.35 -42.76
CA PRO A 8 81.93 37.30 -42.15
C PRO A 8 80.54 37.84 -41.77
N ARG A 9 79.47 37.16 -42.23
CA ARG A 9 78.10 37.42 -41.75
C ARG A 9 77.85 36.67 -40.44
N LYS A 10 77.85 37.39 -39.31
CA LYS A 10 77.07 37.02 -38.13
C LYS A 10 75.64 37.52 -38.30
N ARG A 11 74.65 36.63 -38.25
CA ARG A 11 73.26 37.00 -37.89
C ARG A 11 72.61 35.91 -37.04
N HIS A 12 72.61 36.20 -35.74
CA HIS A 12 71.50 36.07 -34.79
C HIS A 12 70.54 34.89 -34.96
N GLY A 13 70.67 33.93 -34.04
CA GLY A 13 69.52 33.17 -33.61
C GLY A 13 68.46 34.09 -33.00
N ARG A 14 67.19 33.82 -33.31
CA ARG A 14 66.10 34.18 -32.42
C ARG A 14 65.09 33.04 -32.44
N HIS A 15 65.00 32.39 -31.30
CA HIS A 15 63.96 31.45 -30.93
C HIS A 15 62.58 32.10 -31.13
N GLY A 16 61.78 31.52 -32.03
CA GLY A 16 60.33 31.67 -32.03
C GLY A 16 59.74 30.36 -31.54
N GLY A 17 59.81 30.11 -30.24
CA GLY A 17 59.08 29.01 -29.62
C GLY A 17 57.59 29.26 -29.83
N GLN A 18 56.97 28.43 -30.67
CA GLN A 18 55.52 28.37 -30.77
C GLN A 18 55.02 27.81 -29.43
N SER A 19 54.49 28.68 -28.57
CA SER A 19 53.75 28.26 -27.40
C SER A 19 52.47 27.58 -27.88
N LEU A 20 52.49 26.25 -27.94
CA LEU A 20 51.28 25.44 -27.95
C LEU A 20 50.57 25.72 -26.63
N GLN A 21 49.58 26.62 -26.65
CA GLN A 21 48.67 26.83 -25.52
C GLN A 21 48.00 25.48 -25.20
N GLY A 22 48.46 24.84 -24.12
CA GLY A 22 47.83 23.67 -23.51
C GLY A 22 46.52 24.06 -22.83
N GLN A 23 45.50 24.36 -23.63
CA GLN A 23 44.11 24.44 -23.17
C GLN A 23 43.43 23.16 -23.61
N ARG A 24 42.98 22.32 -22.67
CA ARG A 24 41.86 21.33 -22.79
C ARG A 24 41.84 20.24 -21.69
N GLY A 25 42.91 20.06 -20.89
CA GLY A 25 42.96 18.99 -19.90
C GLY A 25 42.07 19.19 -18.66
N PHE A 26 42.02 20.41 -18.13
CA PHE A 26 41.37 20.68 -16.83
C PHE A 26 39.83 20.66 -16.90
N THR A 27 39.25 21.11 -18.01
CA THR A 27 37.80 21.12 -18.23
C THR A 27 37.24 19.70 -18.33
N TYR A 28 38.00 18.77 -18.91
CA TYR A 28 37.61 17.37 -19.00
C TYR A 28 37.62 16.70 -17.64
N VAL A 29 38.64 16.97 -16.82
CA VAL A 29 38.69 16.49 -15.42
C VAL A 29 37.53 17.07 -14.60
N GLY A 30 37.25 18.37 -14.75
CA GLY A 30 36.09 19.01 -14.11
C GLY A 30 34.76 18.39 -14.54
N LEU A 31 34.60 18.05 -15.82
CA LEU A 31 33.40 17.37 -16.34
C LEU A 31 33.28 15.93 -15.80
N LEU A 32 34.37 15.17 -15.73
CA LEU A 32 34.36 13.83 -15.14
C LEU A 32 34.02 13.87 -13.66
N ILE A 33 34.56 14.83 -12.90
CA ILE A 33 34.21 15.04 -11.49
C ILE A 33 32.74 15.44 -11.37
N LEU A 34 32.23 16.34 -12.20
CA LEU A 34 30.82 16.74 -12.21
C LEU A 34 29.91 15.53 -12.46
N VAL A 35 30.20 14.73 -13.48
CA VAL A 35 29.42 13.52 -13.80
C VAL A 35 29.52 12.49 -12.67
N ALA A 36 30.69 12.32 -12.05
CA ALA A 36 30.86 11.45 -10.90
C ALA A 36 30.06 11.93 -9.68
N VAL A 37 30.04 13.23 -9.40
CA VAL A 37 29.23 13.83 -8.32
C VAL A 37 27.74 13.68 -8.61
N LEU A 38 27.30 13.94 -9.84
CA LEU A 38 25.90 13.74 -10.24
C LEU A 38 25.48 12.27 -10.15
N GLY A 39 26.36 11.34 -10.54
CA GLY A 39 26.14 9.91 -10.40
C GLY A 39 26.04 9.46 -8.93
N LEU A 40 26.89 10.02 -8.06
CA LEU A 40 26.87 9.73 -6.62
C LEU A 40 25.58 10.24 -5.95
N VAL A 41 25.14 11.46 -6.32
CA VAL A 41 23.90 12.06 -5.78
C VAL A 41 22.65 11.33 -6.30
N GLY A 42 22.65 10.90 -7.57
CA GLY A 42 21.53 10.19 -8.18
C GLY A 42 21.25 8.79 -7.60
N ALA A 43 22.26 8.09 -7.07
CA ALA A 43 22.11 6.72 -6.58
C ALA A 43 21.23 6.58 -5.32
N MET A 44 20.94 7.68 -4.60
CA MET A 44 20.27 7.62 -3.29
C MET A 44 18.74 7.62 -3.33
N THR A 45 18.08 7.81 -4.48
CA THR A 45 16.64 8.13 -4.53
C THR A 45 15.68 6.95 -4.77
N ILE A 46 16.17 5.73 -4.99
CA ILE A 46 15.34 4.64 -5.59
C ILE A 46 14.45 3.89 -4.57
N ARG A 47 14.75 3.92 -3.27
CA ARG A 47 14.10 3.00 -2.29
C ARG A 47 12.69 3.39 -1.82
N VAL A 48 12.22 4.61 -2.11
CA VAL A 48 10.93 5.12 -1.60
C VAL A 48 9.72 4.60 -2.41
N GLY A 49 9.94 4.07 -3.61
CA GLY A 49 8.85 3.66 -4.52
C GLY A 49 8.01 2.49 -4.01
N ALA A 50 8.64 1.45 -3.45
CA ALA A 50 7.94 0.23 -3.05
C ALA A 50 6.95 0.45 -1.90
N LEU A 51 7.33 1.25 -0.90
CA LEU A 51 6.45 1.57 0.22
C LEU A 51 5.24 2.39 -0.23
N ARG A 52 5.46 3.41 -1.08
CA ARG A 52 4.36 4.20 -1.66
C ARG A 52 3.42 3.34 -2.48
N GLN A 53 3.95 2.41 -3.27
CA GLN A 53 3.12 1.51 -4.07
C GLN A 53 2.29 0.57 -3.19
N ARG A 54 2.87 0.04 -2.10
CA ARG A 54 2.14 -0.80 -1.15
C ARG A 54 1.01 -0.03 -0.46
N ALA A 55 1.28 1.20 -0.01
CA ALA A 55 0.26 2.07 0.56
C ALA A 55 -0.86 2.38 -0.43
N ALA A 56 -0.53 2.64 -1.70
CA ALA A 56 -1.53 2.87 -2.74
C ALA A 56 -2.43 1.64 -3.00
N ARG A 57 -1.85 0.43 -3.02
CA ARG A 57 -2.62 -0.81 -3.17
C ARG A 57 -3.55 -1.06 -1.98
N GLU A 58 -3.11 -0.71 -0.77
CA GLU A 58 -3.94 -0.82 0.43
C GLU A 58 -5.12 0.16 0.43
N VAL A 59 -4.90 1.41 0.03
CA VAL A 59 -5.99 2.38 -0.16
C VAL A 59 -6.97 1.86 -1.20
N GLN A 60 -6.47 1.36 -2.32
CA GLN A 60 -7.29 0.76 -3.37
C GLN A 60 -8.08 -0.45 -2.87
N LEU A 61 -7.51 -1.27 -1.97
CA LEU A 61 -8.21 -2.40 -1.36
C LEU A 61 -9.41 -1.91 -0.54
N MET A 62 -9.24 -0.86 0.25
CA MET A 62 -10.32 -0.27 1.04
C MET A 62 -11.40 0.36 0.14
N GLU A 63 -11.02 1.06 -0.93
CA GLU A 63 -11.96 1.64 -1.90
C GLU A 63 -12.79 0.57 -2.62
N ILE A 64 -12.15 -0.53 -3.05
CA ILE A 64 -12.84 -1.67 -3.65
C ILE A 64 -13.74 -2.35 -2.61
N GLY A 65 -13.25 -2.50 -1.39
CA GLY A 65 -14.00 -3.05 -0.28
C GLY A 65 -15.26 -2.25 0.06
N ALA A 66 -15.18 -0.92 0.08
CA ALA A 66 -16.35 -0.04 0.22
C ALA A 66 -17.37 -0.28 -0.89
N GLN A 67 -16.92 -0.40 -2.15
CA GLN A 67 -17.83 -0.71 -3.27
C GLN A 67 -18.51 -2.07 -3.11
N PHE A 68 -17.83 -3.08 -2.55
CA PHE A 68 -18.47 -4.35 -2.21
C PHE A 68 -19.49 -4.19 -1.09
N SER A 69 -19.14 -3.51 0.01
CA SER A 69 -20.07 -3.22 1.10
C SER A 69 -21.32 -2.49 0.64
N ASP A 70 -21.15 -1.45 -0.18
CA ASP A 70 -22.25 -0.67 -0.73
C ASP A 70 -23.10 -1.50 -1.70
N ALA A 71 -22.48 -2.34 -2.53
CA ALA A 71 -23.22 -3.23 -3.43
C ALA A 71 -24.02 -4.29 -2.65
N LEU A 72 -23.45 -4.87 -1.59
CA LEU A 72 -24.15 -5.82 -0.72
C LEU A 72 -25.32 -5.15 0.01
N ARG A 73 -25.13 -3.92 0.50
CA ARG A 73 -26.19 -3.13 1.14
C ARG A 73 -27.31 -2.79 0.16
N ALA A 74 -26.97 -2.26 -1.01
CA ALA A 74 -27.96 -1.92 -2.03
C ALA A 74 -28.75 -3.15 -2.52
N TYR A 75 -28.11 -4.32 -2.63
CA TYR A 75 -28.79 -5.58 -2.94
C TYR A 75 -29.77 -5.98 -1.81
N ALA A 76 -29.35 -5.84 -0.56
CA ALA A 76 -30.19 -6.13 0.60
C ALA A 76 -31.40 -5.19 0.69
N ASP A 77 -31.21 -3.90 0.40
CA ASP A 77 -32.26 -2.87 0.42
C ASP A 77 -33.28 -3.05 -0.71
N ALA A 78 -32.82 -3.50 -1.89
CA ALA A 78 -33.70 -3.80 -3.01
C ALA A 78 -34.51 -5.11 -2.82
N THR A 79 -34.10 -5.98 -1.89
CA THR A 79 -34.76 -7.26 -1.65
C THR A 79 -36.04 -7.09 -0.82
N PRO A 80 -37.23 -7.47 -1.34
CA PRO A 80 -38.47 -7.40 -0.57
C PRO A 80 -38.45 -8.31 0.67
N ALA A 81 -39.24 -7.95 1.68
CA ALA A 81 -39.40 -8.74 2.89
C ALA A 81 -39.87 -10.17 2.57
N GLY A 82 -39.24 -11.18 3.20
CA GLY A 82 -39.53 -12.60 2.99
C GLY A 82 -38.59 -13.32 2.02
N GLN A 83 -37.70 -12.61 1.33
CA GLN A 83 -36.62 -13.20 0.53
C GLN A 83 -35.25 -13.06 1.21
N LEU A 84 -34.28 -13.88 0.76
CA LEU A 84 -32.90 -13.78 1.23
C LEU A 84 -32.28 -12.46 0.77
N ARG A 85 -31.98 -11.58 1.73
CA ARG A 85 -31.38 -10.26 1.52
C ARG A 85 -29.95 -10.31 1.02
N GLN A 86 -29.25 -11.41 1.24
CA GLN A 86 -27.89 -11.59 0.75
C GLN A 86 -27.89 -12.16 -0.67
N PRO A 87 -27.00 -11.68 -1.55
CA PRO A 87 -26.87 -12.24 -2.89
C PRO A 87 -26.36 -13.68 -2.82
N PRO A 88 -26.80 -14.59 -3.69
CA PRO A 88 -26.35 -15.99 -3.66
C PRO A 88 -24.85 -16.13 -3.97
N ASN A 89 -24.29 -15.24 -4.79
CA ASN A 89 -22.88 -15.18 -5.16
C ASN A 89 -22.50 -13.76 -5.60
N LEU A 90 -21.21 -13.50 -5.84
CA LEU A 90 -20.73 -12.19 -6.31
C LEU A 90 -21.26 -11.82 -7.71
N ALA A 91 -21.54 -12.79 -8.58
CA ALA A 91 -22.07 -12.51 -9.91
C ALA A 91 -23.48 -11.88 -9.86
N ALA A 92 -24.28 -12.20 -8.84
CA ALA A 92 -25.57 -11.57 -8.60
C ALA A 92 -25.47 -10.06 -8.27
N LEU A 93 -24.30 -9.58 -7.83
CA LEU A 93 -24.06 -8.13 -7.68
C LEU A 93 -23.88 -7.43 -9.04
N LEU A 94 -23.43 -8.14 -10.08
CA LEU A 94 -23.26 -7.57 -11.42
C LEU A 94 -24.57 -7.46 -12.19
N LEU A 95 -25.44 -8.45 -11.99
CA LEU A 95 -26.72 -8.58 -12.66
C LEU A 95 -27.67 -9.38 -11.77
N ASP A 96 -28.71 -8.73 -11.30
CA ASP A 96 -29.77 -9.37 -10.52
C ASP A 96 -30.87 -9.90 -11.45
N PRO A 97 -31.07 -11.23 -11.56
CA PRO A 97 -32.10 -11.81 -12.41
C PRO A 97 -33.50 -11.84 -11.75
N ARG A 98 -33.64 -11.42 -10.49
CA ARG A 98 -34.93 -11.46 -9.76
C ARG A 98 -35.93 -10.46 -10.29
N PHE A 99 -35.46 -9.42 -10.97
CA PHE A 99 -36.28 -8.34 -11.51
C PHE A 99 -36.35 -8.43 -13.04
N PRO A 100 -37.52 -8.08 -13.64
CA PRO A 100 -37.65 -8.03 -15.09
C PRO A 100 -36.78 -6.92 -15.72
N THR A 101 -36.46 -5.87 -14.95
CA THR A 101 -35.47 -4.86 -15.32
C THR A 101 -34.10 -5.26 -14.78
N PRO A 102 -33.02 -5.22 -15.58
CA PRO A 102 -31.67 -5.52 -15.09
C PRO A 102 -31.22 -4.52 -14.00
N HIS A 103 -31.09 -4.97 -12.76
CA HIS A 103 -30.47 -4.19 -11.68
C HIS A 103 -28.99 -4.60 -11.53
N ARG A 104 -28.10 -3.61 -11.42
CA ARG A 104 -26.66 -3.81 -11.29
C ARG A 104 -26.16 -3.02 -10.07
N TYR A 105 -25.59 -3.70 -9.09
CA TYR A 105 -25.08 -3.09 -7.87
C TYR A 105 -23.57 -2.86 -7.93
N LEU A 106 -22.87 -3.65 -8.76
CA LEU A 106 -21.44 -3.56 -8.98
C LEU A 106 -21.13 -3.55 -10.48
N ARG A 107 -20.18 -2.71 -10.92
CA ARG A 107 -19.84 -2.55 -12.35
C ARG A 107 -19.08 -3.76 -12.91
N LYS A 108 -18.22 -4.36 -12.09
CA LYS A 108 -17.39 -5.54 -12.40
C LYS A 108 -16.86 -6.15 -11.10
N ILE A 109 -16.47 -7.42 -11.13
CA ILE A 109 -15.67 -7.97 -10.04
C ILE A 109 -14.27 -7.38 -10.15
N PHE A 110 -13.87 -6.56 -9.17
CA PHE A 110 -12.54 -5.98 -9.13
C PHE A 110 -11.51 -7.06 -8.80
N ALA A 111 -10.29 -6.94 -9.35
CA ALA A 111 -9.17 -7.74 -8.89
C ALA A 111 -8.67 -7.18 -7.55
N ASP A 112 -8.32 -8.05 -6.63
CA ASP A 112 -7.67 -7.70 -5.38
C ASP A 112 -6.31 -7.04 -5.69
N PRO A 113 -6.07 -5.79 -5.28
CA PRO A 113 -4.84 -5.07 -5.60
C PRO A 113 -3.60 -5.62 -4.90
N ILE A 114 -3.78 -6.46 -3.86
CA ILE A 114 -2.68 -7.11 -3.14
C ILE A 114 -2.26 -8.41 -3.83
N THR A 115 -3.22 -9.26 -4.20
CA THR A 115 -2.94 -10.57 -4.84
C THR A 115 -2.90 -10.50 -6.36
N GLY A 116 -3.54 -9.51 -6.97
CA GLY A 116 -3.74 -9.40 -8.42
C GLY A 116 -4.80 -10.34 -9.00
N SER A 117 -5.52 -11.10 -8.15
CA SER A 117 -6.54 -12.06 -8.58
C SER A 117 -7.96 -11.53 -8.38
N THR A 118 -8.91 -12.01 -9.18
CA THR A 118 -10.36 -11.83 -8.94
C THR A 118 -10.94 -12.86 -7.96
N ASP A 119 -10.10 -13.74 -7.42
CA ASP A 119 -10.50 -14.76 -6.45
C ASP A 119 -10.58 -14.17 -5.04
N TRP A 120 -11.75 -13.65 -4.69
CA TRP A 120 -12.02 -13.15 -3.35
C TRP A 120 -12.35 -14.27 -2.37
N GLY A 121 -11.99 -14.06 -1.10
CA GLY A 121 -12.55 -14.81 0.01
C GLY A 121 -14.00 -14.38 0.25
N ILE A 122 -14.89 -15.34 0.51
CA ILE A 122 -16.32 -15.11 0.69
C ILE A 122 -16.79 -15.84 1.94
N THR A 123 -17.41 -15.12 2.87
CA THR A 123 -18.16 -15.69 4.00
C THR A 123 -19.63 -15.80 3.59
N TYR A 124 -20.25 -16.98 3.77
CA TYR A 124 -21.66 -17.20 3.47
C TYR A 124 -22.51 -17.28 4.73
N VAL A 125 -23.76 -16.82 4.68
CA VAL A 125 -24.75 -16.93 5.78
C VAL A 125 -25.11 -18.38 6.05
N THR A 126 -25.25 -19.18 4.99
CA THR A 126 -25.52 -20.62 5.04
C THR A 126 -24.58 -21.33 4.08
N THR A 127 -24.37 -22.64 4.23
CA THR A 127 -23.43 -23.43 3.42
C THR A 127 -23.55 -23.14 1.92
N GLY A 128 -22.65 -22.28 1.41
CA GLY A 128 -22.58 -21.86 0.00
C GLY A 128 -23.70 -20.94 -0.50
N LYS A 129 -24.50 -20.32 0.37
CA LYS A 129 -25.59 -19.41 -0.03
C LYS A 129 -25.66 -18.15 0.84
N GLY A 130 -25.84 -17.02 0.16
CA GLY A 130 -25.96 -15.70 0.78
C GLY A 130 -24.59 -15.16 1.17
N VAL A 131 -23.97 -14.37 0.30
CA VAL A 131 -22.70 -13.68 0.58
C VAL A 131 -22.94 -12.69 1.72
N LEU A 132 -22.31 -12.94 2.86
CA LEU A 132 -22.34 -12.08 4.03
C LEU A 132 -21.20 -11.07 3.98
N GLU A 133 -19.99 -11.55 3.68
CA GLU A 133 -18.77 -10.76 3.71
C GLU A 133 -17.83 -11.16 2.58
N VAL A 134 -17.01 -10.22 2.14
CA VAL A 134 -15.97 -10.40 1.13
C VAL A 134 -14.64 -9.94 1.72
N TYR A 135 -13.55 -10.66 1.45
CA TYR A 135 -12.22 -10.34 1.99
C TYR A 135 -11.10 -10.76 1.04
N SER A 136 -9.94 -10.10 1.14
CA SER A 136 -8.75 -10.48 0.36
C SER A 136 -8.21 -11.84 0.82
N ARG A 137 -7.72 -12.66 -0.10
CA ARG A 137 -7.08 -13.94 0.25
C ARG A 137 -5.61 -13.79 0.68
N SER A 138 -5.11 -12.57 0.76
CA SER A 138 -3.71 -12.30 1.07
C SER A 138 -3.41 -12.50 2.55
N SER A 139 -2.33 -13.24 2.83
CA SER A 139 -1.71 -13.34 4.16
C SER A 139 -0.64 -12.26 4.40
N ALA A 140 -0.60 -11.22 3.57
CA ALA A 140 0.30 -10.09 3.83
C ALA A 140 -0.22 -9.23 4.97
N THR A 141 0.70 -8.58 5.68
CA THR A 141 0.37 -7.66 6.77
C THR A 141 -0.12 -6.31 6.24
N PRO A 142 -1.13 -5.68 6.85
CA PRO A 142 -1.52 -4.34 6.51
C PRO A 142 -0.50 -3.31 7.02
N LEU A 143 -0.38 -2.19 6.32
CA LEU A 143 0.37 -1.02 6.75
C LEU A 143 -0.43 -0.17 7.73
N LYS A 144 -1.73 0.00 7.49
CA LYS A 144 -2.66 0.69 8.39
C LYS A 144 -3.18 -0.27 9.46
N THR A 145 -2.97 0.08 10.71
CA THR A 145 -3.40 -0.73 11.87
C THR A 145 -4.43 -0.01 12.76
N ALA A 146 -4.61 1.30 12.57
CA ALA A 146 -5.48 2.15 13.38
C ALA A 146 -6.02 3.36 12.57
N HIS A 147 -6.90 4.15 13.18
CA HIS A 147 -7.51 5.35 12.57
C HIS A 147 -8.27 5.05 11.27
N PHE A 148 -9.03 3.95 11.30
CA PHE A 148 -9.97 3.62 10.25
C PHE A 148 -11.22 4.48 10.34
N ASP A 149 -11.86 4.73 9.20
CA ASP A 149 -13.19 5.33 9.17
C ASP A 149 -14.20 4.38 9.82
N GLU A 150 -15.36 4.90 10.25
CA GLU A 150 -16.37 4.15 11.00
C GLU A 150 -16.78 2.84 10.30
N GLN A 151 -16.90 2.87 8.97
CA GLN A 151 -17.24 1.70 8.15
C GLN A 151 -16.20 0.56 8.17
N PHE A 152 -14.98 0.85 8.64
CA PHE A 152 -13.85 -0.07 8.69
C PHE A 152 -13.32 -0.26 10.12
N GLY A 153 -14.10 0.11 11.14
CA GLY A 153 -13.66 0.06 12.54
C GLY A 153 -13.21 -1.34 12.99
N THR A 154 -13.79 -2.40 12.41
CA THR A 154 -13.43 -3.80 12.69
C THR A 154 -12.05 -4.22 12.21
N PHE A 155 -11.36 -3.40 11.41
CA PHE A 155 -10.02 -3.72 10.89
C PHE A 155 -8.91 -3.33 11.86
N SER A 156 -9.23 -2.50 12.86
CA SER A 156 -8.25 -2.05 13.86
C SER A 156 -7.68 -3.23 14.64
N GLY A 157 -6.35 -3.34 14.71
CA GLY A 157 -5.67 -4.42 15.43
C GLY A 157 -5.61 -5.77 14.71
N THR A 158 -6.04 -5.86 13.46
CA THR A 158 -5.88 -7.08 12.64
C THR A 158 -4.46 -7.24 12.09
N THR A 159 -4.05 -8.48 11.84
CA THR A 159 -2.67 -8.82 11.45
C THR A 159 -2.54 -9.08 9.95
N HIS A 160 -3.62 -9.48 9.26
CA HIS A 160 -3.58 -9.84 7.85
C HIS A 160 -4.73 -9.24 7.04
N TYR A 161 -4.55 -9.08 5.73
CA TYR A 161 -5.62 -8.59 4.85
C TYR A 161 -6.83 -9.53 4.76
N TYR A 162 -6.69 -10.82 5.03
CA TYR A 162 -7.84 -11.73 5.07
C TYR A 162 -8.75 -11.51 6.30
N ASP A 163 -8.28 -10.77 7.30
CA ASP A 163 -9.09 -10.35 8.45
C ASP A 163 -9.93 -9.11 8.13
N TRP A 164 -9.63 -8.41 7.02
CA TRP A 164 -10.41 -7.26 6.57
C TRP A 164 -11.67 -7.73 5.85
N ARG A 165 -12.76 -7.85 6.61
CA ARG A 165 -14.08 -8.35 6.16
C ARG A 165 -14.99 -7.21 5.76
N PHE A 166 -15.27 -7.10 4.45
CA PHE A 166 -16.20 -6.12 3.90
C PHE A 166 -17.62 -6.70 3.88
N SER A 167 -18.55 -6.10 4.62
CA SER A 167 -19.94 -6.56 4.74
C SER A 167 -20.94 -5.42 4.53
N ALA A 168 -22.24 -5.75 4.37
CA ALA A 168 -23.31 -4.77 4.15
C ALA A 168 -23.64 -3.93 5.40
N ALA A 169 -23.55 -4.56 6.57
CA ALA A 169 -23.75 -3.91 7.84
C ALA A 169 -22.44 -3.23 8.25
N THR A 170 -22.50 -1.96 8.63
CA THR A 170 -21.47 -1.40 9.49
C THR A 170 -21.47 -2.28 10.73
N ALA A 171 -20.48 -3.16 10.86
CA ALA A 171 -20.26 -3.88 12.10
C ALA A 171 -19.83 -2.81 13.12
N THR A 172 -20.81 -2.20 13.79
CA THR A 172 -20.58 -1.53 15.06
C THR A 172 -19.87 -2.58 15.91
N PRO A 173 -18.65 -2.31 16.41
CA PRO A 173 -17.97 -3.25 17.27
C PRO A 173 -18.81 -3.37 18.53
N ASP A 174 -19.64 -4.41 18.61
CA ASP A 174 -20.05 -4.94 19.89
C ASP A 174 -18.75 -5.47 20.48
N VAL A 175 -18.18 -4.66 21.37
CA VAL A 175 -17.07 -5.01 22.23
C VAL A 175 -17.51 -6.29 22.90
N MET A 176 -17.06 -7.45 22.41
CA MET A 176 -17.01 -8.63 23.25
C MET A 176 -16.11 -8.21 24.42
N PRO A 177 -16.62 -8.12 25.66
CA PRO A 177 -15.73 -8.01 26.78
C PRO A 177 -14.96 -9.33 26.78
N SER A 178 -13.69 -9.26 26.38
CA SER A 178 -12.70 -10.26 26.74
C SER A 178 -12.78 -10.36 28.25
N ILE A 179 -13.50 -11.37 28.75
CA ILE A 179 -13.52 -11.72 30.16
C ILE A 179 -12.04 -11.95 30.50
N PRO A 180 -11.42 -11.11 31.35
CA PRO A 180 -10.06 -11.38 31.78
C PRO A 180 -10.12 -12.70 32.54
N THR A 181 -9.39 -13.70 32.04
CA THR A 181 -9.10 -14.92 32.78
C THR A 181 -8.54 -14.51 34.15
N PRO A 182 -9.16 -14.90 35.28
CA PRO A 182 -8.58 -14.63 36.57
C PRO A 182 -7.34 -15.53 36.74
N ASP A 183 -6.19 -14.89 36.87
CA ASP A 183 -4.91 -15.52 37.19
C ASP A 183 -5.01 -16.21 38.57
N PRO A 184 -4.72 -17.52 38.71
CA PRO A 184 -4.80 -18.21 39.99
C PRO A 184 -3.44 -18.18 40.68
N ALA A 185 -2.97 -17.01 41.11
CA ALA A 185 -1.77 -16.94 41.93
C ALA A 185 -1.67 -15.59 42.67
N SER A 186 -2.35 -15.48 43.82
CA SER A 186 -1.88 -14.73 45.00
C SER A 186 -2.83 -14.97 46.18
N GLY A 187 -2.53 -15.97 47.01
CA GLY A 187 -2.76 -15.83 48.46
C GLY A 187 -1.57 -15.07 49.09
N PRO A 188 -1.53 -14.76 50.40
CA PRO A 188 -2.32 -15.37 51.48
C PRO A 188 -2.83 -14.41 52.59
N GLY A 189 -3.87 -14.85 53.32
CA GLY A 189 -3.98 -14.69 54.78
C GLY A 189 -4.51 -13.38 55.36
N ALA A 190 -5.69 -13.43 55.97
CA ALA A 190 -5.96 -12.94 57.34
C ALA A 190 -7.38 -13.31 57.78
N THR A 191 -7.49 -13.75 59.03
CA THR A 191 -8.61 -14.33 59.80
C THR A 191 -9.79 -13.37 60.08
N PRO A 192 -10.97 -13.89 60.48
CA PRO A 192 -12.19 -13.11 60.70
C PRO A 192 -12.28 -12.55 62.14
N PRO A 193 -13.14 -11.54 62.38
CA PRO A 193 -13.83 -11.45 63.66
C PRO A 193 -15.36 -11.36 63.55
N SER A 194 -15.97 -11.92 64.60
CA SER A 194 -17.37 -12.25 64.89
C SER A 194 -18.42 -11.13 64.78
N PRO A 195 -19.72 -11.48 64.70
CA PRO A 195 -20.82 -10.53 64.76
C PRO A 195 -21.17 -10.14 66.21
N THR A 196 -21.62 -8.90 66.42
CA THR A 196 -22.31 -8.46 67.63
C THR A 196 -23.74 -7.99 67.30
N PRO A 197 -24.68 -8.09 68.27
CA PRO A 197 -26.11 -8.09 68.00
C PRO A 197 -26.76 -6.73 68.24
N PHE A 198 -27.85 -6.44 67.52
CA PHE A 198 -29.06 -5.77 67.98
C PHE A 198 -30.25 -6.23 67.13
#